data_AF-A0A924USZ5-F1
#
_entry.id   AF-A0A924USZ5-F1
#
_cell.length_a   1.000
_cell.length_b   1.000
_cell.length_c   1.000
_cell.angle_alpha   90.00
_cell.angle_beta   90.00
_cell.angle_gamma   90.00
#
_symmetry.space_group_name_H-M   'P 1'
#
loop_
_entity.id
_entity.type
_entity.pdbx_description
1 polymer ?
#
loop_
_entity_poly.entity_id
_entity_poly.type
_entity_poly.pdbx_seq_one_letter_code
_entity_poly.pdbx_strand_id
1 'polypeptide(L)'
;MTLVIIVGIAIALFGLAYSTKRRFGVLGLGLAAGVLLAQNATPFVAAIFKAYDLPVEPLTYAVSAAVTLTLLPALLLLVGGPSYISKRSAVIGATAFAVLGTLLILGPLTTALPTIDSGIKQMLDFIAQWQAAIIALAILAAVFDTILLHTGKSNARKHSKH
;
A
#
# COMPACT_ATOMS: atom_id res chain seq x y z
N MET A 1 3.42 -13.03 16.95
CA MET A 1 4.33 -11.93 16.53
C MET A 1 4.06 -11.49 15.09
N THR A 2 4.08 -12.38 14.11
CA THR A 2 3.79 -12.03 12.70
C THR A 2 2.45 -11.31 12.49
N LEU A 3 1.37 -11.81 13.10
CA LEU A 3 0.04 -11.18 13.01
C LEU A 3 0.02 -9.77 13.61
N VAL A 4 0.71 -9.55 14.74
CA VAL A 4 0.81 -8.23 15.39
C VAL A 4 1.53 -7.24 14.47
N ILE A 5 2.61 -7.66 13.79
CA ILE A 5 3.35 -6.83 12.85
C ILE A 5 2.46 -6.46 11.65
N ILE A 6 1.77 -7.44 11.05
CA ILE A 6 0.88 -7.20 9.90
C ILE A 6 -0.25 -6.23 10.27
N VAL A 7 -0.91 -6.46 11.41
CA VAL A 7 -1.98 -5.58 11.90
C VAL A 7 -1.43 -4.18 12.22
N GLY A 8 -0.24 -4.10 12.83
CA GLY A 8 0.43 -2.83 13.11
C GLY A 8 0.70 -2.02 11.84
N ILE A 9 1.20 -2.67 10.78
CA ILE A 9 1.43 -2.01 9.49
C ILE A 9 0.11 -1.57 8.85
N ALA A 10 -0.92 -2.43 8.87
CA ALA A 10 -2.24 -2.08 8.34
C ALA A 10 -2.83 -0.83 9.03
N ILE A 11 -2.73 -0.77 10.37
CA ILE A 11 -3.17 0.38 11.16
C ILE A 11 -2.33 1.62 10.82
N ALA A 12 -1.01 1.48 10.68
CA ALA A 12 -0.13 2.59 10.32
C ALA A 12 -0.46 3.15 8.93
N LEU A 13 -0.61 2.28 7.92
CA LEU A 13 -0.99 2.68 6.56
C LEU A 13 -2.37 3.35 6.54
N PHE A 14 -3.33 2.81 7.29
CA PHE A 14 -4.65 3.43 7.44
C PHE A 14 -4.54 4.82 8.08
N GLY A 15 -3.80 4.95 9.18
CA GLY A 15 -3.61 6.21 9.88
C GLY A 15 -2.97 7.28 8.98
N LEU A 16 -1.94 6.91 8.22
CA LEU A 16 -1.27 7.79 7.26
C LEU A 16 -2.21 8.24 6.13
N ALA A 17 -2.94 7.31 5.52
CA ALA A 17 -3.88 7.63 4.45
C ALA A 17 -5.09 8.45 4.96
N TYR A 18 -5.59 8.13 6.16
CA TYR A 18 -6.72 8.82 6.76
C TYR A 18 -6.36 10.25 7.16
N SER A 19 -5.19 10.44 7.80
CA SER A 19 -4.71 11.76 8.22
C SER A 19 -4.53 12.71 7.03
N THR A 20 -3.98 12.20 5.94
CA THR A 20 -3.72 13.00 4.73
C THR A 20 -4.99 13.22 3.88
N LYS A 21 -6.06 12.44 4.12
CA LYS A 21 -7.32 12.45 3.37
C LYS A 21 -7.10 12.35 1.85
N ARG A 22 -6.01 11.74 1.40
CA ARG A 22 -5.64 11.69 -0.02
C ARG A 22 -6.45 10.62 -0.74
N ARG A 23 -6.67 10.85 -2.04
CA ARG A 23 -7.46 9.94 -2.88
C ARG A 23 -6.80 8.59 -3.06
N PHE A 24 -7.60 7.52 -2.90
CA PHE A 24 -7.14 6.13 -3.03
C PHE A 24 -6.53 5.86 -4.39
N GLY A 25 -7.08 6.42 -5.48
CA GLY A 25 -6.63 6.12 -6.83
C GLY A 25 -5.13 6.39 -7.05
N VAL A 26 -4.68 7.59 -6.71
CA VAL A 26 -3.27 7.98 -6.86
C VAL A 26 -2.36 7.15 -5.95
N LEU A 27 -2.80 6.91 -4.71
CA LEU A 27 -2.01 6.13 -3.74
C LEU A 27 -1.92 4.65 -4.11
N GLY A 28 -3.03 4.04 -4.56
CA GLY A 28 -3.11 2.65 -4.96
C GLY A 28 -2.29 2.36 -6.22
N LEU A 29 -2.31 3.28 -7.20
CA LEU A 29 -1.41 3.21 -8.36
C LEU A 29 0.05 3.40 -7.95
N GLY A 30 0.32 4.27 -6.97
CA GLY A 30 1.65 4.42 -6.37
C GLY A 30 2.16 3.11 -5.75
N LEU A 31 1.29 2.37 -5.05
CA LEU A 31 1.64 1.05 -4.52
C LEU A 31 1.94 0.06 -5.65
N ALA A 32 1.13 0.04 -6.71
CA ALA A 32 1.38 -0.83 -7.87
C ALA A 32 2.72 -0.50 -8.55
N ALA A 33 3.04 0.78 -8.72
CA ALA A 33 4.35 1.20 -9.22
C ALA A 33 5.49 0.79 -8.27
N GLY A 34 5.28 0.89 -6.95
CA GLY A 34 6.23 0.43 -5.95
C GLY A 34 6.50 -1.06 -6.01
N VAL A 35 5.49 -1.89 -6.29
CA VAL A 35 5.67 -3.34 -6.50
C VAL A 35 6.58 -3.60 -7.70
N LEU A 36 6.33 -2.92 -8.83
CA LEU A 36 7.19 -3.06 -10.02
C LEU A 36 8.62 -2.61 -9.73
N LEU A 37 8.78 -1.53 -8.96
CA LEU A 37 10.08 -1.06 -8.53
C LEU A 37 10.77 -2.09 -7.61
N ALA A 38 10.06 -2.66 -6.64
CA ALA A 38 10.58 -3.69 -5.75
C ALA A 38 11.04 -4.93 -6.52
N GLN A 39 10.29 -5.38 -7.53
CA GLN A 39 10.66 -6.53 -8.36
C GLN A 39 12.00 -6.34 -9.09
N ASN A 40 12.37 -5.11 -9.45
CA ASN A 40 13.57 -4.82 -10.22
C ASN A 40 14.74 -4.31 -9.37
N ALA A 41 14.47 -3.56 -8.30
CA ALA A 41 15.47 -2.82 -7.55
C ALA A 41 15.82 -3.42 -6.17
N THR A 42 15.09 -4.43 -5.69
CA THR A 42 15.33 -5.04 -4.36
C THR A 42 16.78 -5.49 -4.15
N PRO A 43 17.45 -6.20 -5.09
CA PRO A 43 18.83 -6.64 -4.87
C PRO A 43 19.80 -5.48 -4.65
N PHE A 44 19.65 -4.39 -5.43
CA PHE A 44 20.48 -3.20 -5.32
C PHE A 44 20.27 -2.48 -3.98
N VAL A 45 19.02 -2.29 -3.58
CA VAL A 45 18.69 -1.58 -2.33
C VAL A 45 19.06 -2.41 -1.11
N ALA A 46 18.90 -3.73 -1.15
CA ALA A 46 19.33 -4.61 -0.08
C ALA A 46 20.86 -4.56 0.11
N ALA A 47 21.64 -4.45 -0.97
CA ALA A 47 23.08 -4.28 -0.89
C ALA A 47 23.46 -2.94 -0.24
N ILE A 48 22.73 -1.86 -0.52
CA ILE A 48 22.89 -0.57 0.14
C ILE A 48 22.59 -0.70 1.63
N PHE A 49 21.47 -1.33 2.01
CA PHE A 49 21.10 -1.50 3.42
C PHE A 49 22.16 -2.28 4.20
N LYS A 50 22.73 -3.31 3.58
CA LYS A 50 23.84 -4.08 4.14
C LYS A 50 25.12 -3.24 4.26
N ALA A 51 25.43 -2.40 3.27
CA ALA A 51 26.62 -1.55 3.29
C ALA A 51 26.58 -0.48 4.40
N TYR A 52 25.39 -0.01 4.76
CA TYR A 52 25.16 0.94 5.85
C TYR A 52 24.85 0.27 7.20
N ASP A 53 24.91 -1.06 7.29
CA ASP A 53 24.63 -1.85 8.50
C ASP A 53 23.31 -1.45 9.19
N LEU A 54 22.26 -1.28 8.38
CA LEU A 54 20.97 -0.83 8.90
C LEU A 54 20.34 -1.91 9.82
N PRO A 55 19.78 -1.54 10.97
CA PRO A 55 19.10 -2.48 11.85
C PRO A 55 17.78 -2.91 11.21
N VAL A 56 17.78 -4.07 10.56
CA VAL A 56 16.61 -4.63 9.85
C VAL A 56 15.95 -5.78 10.59
N GLU A 57 16.54 -6.26 11.69
CA GLU A 57 15.94 -7.32 12.51
C GLU A 57 14.55 -6.90 13.04
N PRO A 58 13.54 -7.80 13.03
CA PRO A 58 13.61 -9.24 12.75
C PRO A 58 13.52 -9.63 11.26
N LEU A 59 13.57 -8.68 10.33
CA LEU A 59 13.47 -8.90 8.88
C LEU A 59 14.86 -9.07 8.24
N THR A 60 14.89 -9.54 7.00
CA THR A 60 16.12 -9.57 6.19
C THR A 60 16.31 -8.26 5.43
N TYR A 61 17.55 -7.96 5.02
CA TYR A 61 17.84 -6.82 4.13
C TYR A 61 17.02 -6.83 2.84
N ALA A 62 16.79 -8.02 2.25
CA ALA A 62 15.98 -8.15 1.05
C ALA A 62 14.51 -7.83 1.30
N VAL A 63 13.92 -8.33 2.38
CA VAL A 63 12.50 -8.09 2.69
C VAL A 63 12.26 -6.64 3.08
N SER A 64 13.12 -6.06 3.91
CA SER A 64 13.04 -4.63 4.28
C SER A 64 13.16 -3.73 3.04
N ALA A 65 14.08 -4.03 2.11
CA ALA A 65 14.20 -3.32 0.84
C ALA A 65 12.93 -3.45 -0.03
N ALA A 66 12.39 -4.66 -0.17
CA ALA A 66 11.17 -4.90 -0.95
C ALA A 66 9.96 -4.15 -0.36
N VAL A 67 9.77 -4.19 0.95
CA VAL A 67 8.70 -3.46 1.66
C VAL A 67 8.86 -1.95 1.47
N THR A 68 10.08 -1.44 1.66
CA THR A 68 10.39 -0.02 1.49
C THR A 68 10.08 0.43 0.07
N LEU A 69 10.58 -0.27 -0.95
CA LEU A 69 10.35 0.07 -2.35
C LEU A 69 8.88 -0.03 -2.76
N THR A 70 8.13 -0.96 -2.16
CA THR A 70 6.69 -1.12 -2.41
C THR A 70 5.90 0.07 -1.88
N LEU A 71 6.21 0.52 -0.66
CA LEU A 71 5.44 1.58 0.00
C LEU A 71 5.91 2.99 -0.39
N LEU A 72 7.21 3.16 -0.67
CA LEU A 72 7.83 4.48 -0.83
C LEU A 72 7.14 5.37 -1.87
N PRO A 73 6.80 4.92 -3.10
CA PRO A 73 6.16 5.79 -4.07
C PRO A 73 4.78 6.28 -3.60
N ALA A 74 4.00 5.40 -2.98
CA ALA A 74 2.71 5.77 -2.41
C ALA A 74 2.85 6.75 -1.23
N LEU A 75 3.85 6.54 -0.37
CA LEU A 75 4.15 7.43 0.75
C LEU A 75 4.58 8.82 0.28
N LEU A 76 5.38 8.92 -0.79
CA LEU A 76 5.73 10.20 -1.41
C LEU A 76 4.48 10.92 -1.95
N LEU A 77 3.55 10.18 -2.55
CA LEU A 77 2.30 10.73 -3.09
C LEU A 77 1.32 11.22 -2.01
N LEU A 78 1.46 10.76 -0.76
CA LEU A 78 0.68 11.31 0.36
C LEU A 78 0.92 12.82 0.54
N VAL A 79 2.12 13.31 0.21
CA VAL A 79 2.49 14.72 0.36
C VAL A 79 1.83 15.60 -0.72
N GLY A 80 1.66 15.11 -1.96
CA GLY A 80 1.34 15.95 -3.12
C GLY A 80 -0.01 15.75 -3.82
N GLY A 81 -0.88 14.83 -3.37
CA GLY A 81 -2.08 14.45 -4.12
C GLY A 81 -3.34 15.33 -3.91
N PRO A 82 -4.41 15.13 -4.69
CA PRO A 82 -5.73 15.67 -4.38
C PRO A 82 -6.36 15.00 -3.14
N SER A 83 -7.06 15.77 -2.32
CA SER A 83 -7.75 15.26 -1.11
C SER A 83 -9.24 15.03 -1.32
N TYR A 84 -9.80 14.11 -0.55
CA TYR A 84 -11.24 13.92 -0.40
C TYR A 84 -11.88 15.10 0.36
N ILE A 85 -13.07 15.49 -0.08
CA ILE A 85 -13.87 16.55 0.55
C ILE A 85 -14.67 15.97 1.73
N SER A 86 -15.19 14.74 1.61
CA SER A 86 -16.05 14.13 2.62
C SER A 86 -15.28 13.16 3.53
N LYS A 87 -15.57 13.21 4.83
CA LYS A 87 -14.95 12.30 5.82
C LYS A 87 -15.23 10.82 5.52
N ARG A 88 -16.44 10.50 5.03
CA ARG A 88 -16.82 9.12 4.68
C ARG A 88 -16.00 8.54 3.52
N SER A 89 -15.77 9.34 2.47
CA SER A 89 -14.93 8.90 1.34
C SER A 89 -13.46 8.76 1.74
N ALA A 90 -12.97 9.62 2.63
CA ALA A 90 -11.63 9.51 3.19
C ALA A 90 -11.43 8.21 3.99
N VAL A 91 -12.41 7.78 4.80
CA VAL A 91 -12.34 6.49 5.51
C VAL A 91 -12.28 5.33 4.53
N ILE A 92 -13.18 5.30 3.54
CA ILE A 92 -13.24 4.19 2.57
C ILE A 92 -11.93 4.11 1.76
N GLY A 93 -11.41 5.25 1.30
CA GLY A 93 -10.16 5.30 0.56
C GLY A 93 -8.95 4.90 1.40
N ALA A 94 -8.89 5.32 2.67
CA ALA A 94 -7.83 4.93 3.60
C ALA A 94 -7.88 3.43 3.92
N THR A 95 -9.07 2.85 4.11
CA THR A 95 -9.24 1.41 4.30
C THR A 95 -8.78 0.64 3.08
N ALA A 96 -9.21 1.04 1.87
CA ALA A 96 -8.81 0.40 0.63
C ALA A 96 -7.28 0.47 0.42
N PHE A 97 -6.67 1.62 0.71
CA PHE A 97 -5.22 1.80 0.67
C PHE A 97 -4.49 0.88 1.66
N ALA A 98 -4.95 0.83 2.91
CA ALA A 98 -4.34 0.01 3.94
C ALA A 98 -4.44 -1.47 3.60
N VAL A 99 -5.60 -1.94 3.14
CA VAL A 99 -5.80 -3.33 2.72
C VAL A 99 -4.89 -3.66 1.53
N LEU A 100 -4.89 -2.83 0.48
CA LEU A 100 -4.05 -3.06 -0.70
C LEU A 100 -2.56 -3.07 -0.33
N GLY A 101 -2.09 -2.06 0.40
CA GLY A 101 -0.68 -1.97 0.81
C GLY A 101 -0.26 -3.16 1.66
N THR A 102 -1.11 -3.59 2.60
CA THR A 102 -0.84 -4.76 3.45
C THR A 102 -0.79 -6.04 2.62
N LEU A 103 -1.72 -6.24 1.68
CA LEU A 103 -1.72 -7.41 0.80
C LEU A 103 -0.49 -7.47 -0.10
N LEU A 104 0.02 -6.34 -0.57
CA LEU A 104 1.20 -6.29 -1.44
C LEU A 104 2.49 -6.66 -0.71
N ILE A 105 2.64 -6.25 0.54
CA ILE A 105 3.83 -6.57 1.37
C ILE A 105 3.70 -7.90 2.11
N LEU A 106 2.52 -8.53 2.08
CA LEU A 106 2.26 -9.77 2.82
C LEU A 106 3.21 -10.89 2.40
N GLY A 107 3.44 -11.08 1.10
CA GLY A 107 4.35 -12.11 0.58
C GLY A 107 5.78 -11.97 1.11
N PRO A 108 6.43 -10.80 0.94
CA PRO A 108 7.73 -10.53 1.55
C PRO A 108 7.74 -10.72 3.07
N LEU A 109 6.69 -10.30 3.78
CA LEU A 109 6.64 -10.44 5.23
C LEU A 109 6.53 -11.89 5.72
N THR A 110 5.71 -12.72 5.08
CA THR A 110 5.51 -14.13 5.49
C THR A 110 6.73 -15.00 5.22
N THR A 111 7.57 -14.63 4.25
CA THR A 111 8.86 -15.30 4.00
C THR A 111 9.91 -15.01 5.06
N ALA A 112 9.96 -13.78 5.61
CA ALA A 112 10.88 -13.42 6.69
C ALA A 112 10.37 -13.80 8.09
N LEU A 113 9.05 -13.85 8.30
CA LEU A 113 8.43 -14.07 9.61
C LEU A 113 7.61 -15.36 9.61
N PRO A 114 8.26 -16.54 9.75
CA PRO A 114 7.55 -17.80 9.76
C PRO A 114 6.51 -17.86 10.89
N THR A 115 5.27 -18.17 10.53
CA THR A 115 4.18 -18.37 11.49
C THR A 115 4.21 -19.79 12.05
N ILE A 116 4.42 -19.89 13.36
CA ILE A 116 4.45 -21.16 14.12
C ILE A 116 3.04 -21.66 14.44
N ASP A 117 2.04 -20.77 14.42
CA ASP A 117 0.64 -21.07 14.73
C ASP A 117 -0.13 -21.57 13.49
N SER A 118 -0.72 -22.77 13.61
CA SER A 118 -1.48 -23.43 12.55
C SER A 118 -2.76 -22.68 12.14
N GLY A 119 -3.42 -21.99 13.08
CA GLY A 119 -4.63 -21.21 12.79
C GLY A 119 -4.32 -19.96 11.97
N ILE A 120 -3.22 -19.28 12.30
CA ILE A 120 -2.75 -18.10 11.56
C ILE A 120 -2.29 -18.51 10.15
N LYS A 121 -1.61 -19.65 10.02
CA LYS A 121 -1.18 -20.18 8.73
C LYS A 121 -2.37 -20.46 7.80
N GLN A 122 -3.43 -21.11 8.30
CA GLN A 122 -4.63 -21.38 7.52
C GLN A 122 -5.32 -20.08 7.04
N MET A 123 -5.37 -19.05 7.89
CA MET A 123 -5.90 -17.74 7.48
C MET A 123 -5.05 -17.09 6.39
N LEU A 124 -3.71 -17.14 6.52
CA LEU A 124 -2.79 -16.58 5.54
C LEU A 124 -2.85 -17.33 4.20
N ASP A 125 -2.98 -18.65 4.23
CA ASP A 125 -3.13 -19.47 3.02
C ASP A 125 -4.45 -19.14 2.29
N PHE A 126 -5.54 -18.94 3.03
CA PHE A 126 -6.81 -18.48 2.45
C PHE A 126 -6.68 -17.09 1.80
N ILE A 127 -5.99 -16.16 2.47
CA ILE A 127 -5.72 -14.84 1.91
C ILE A 127 -4.86 -14.96 0.65
N ALA A 128 -3.79 -15.76 0.68
CA ALA A 128 -2.88 -15.98 -0.44
C ALA A 128 -3.62 -16.55 -1.67
N GLN A 129 -4.59 -17.44 -1.47
CA GLN A 129 -5.41 -18.01 -2.55
C GLN A 129 -6.19 -16.94 -3.33
N TRP A 130 -6.73 -15.92 -2.64
CA TRP A 130 -7.55 -14.86 -3.25
C TRP A 130 -6.77 -13.56 -3.49
N GLN A 131 -5.52 -13.48 -3.03
CA GLN A 131 -4.72 -12.27 -3.02
C GLN A 131 -4.60 -11.63 -4.40
N ALA A 132 -4.30 -12.43 -5.44
CA ALA A 132 -4.14 -11.93 -6.80
C ALA A 132 -5.44 -11.28 -7.34
N ALA A 133 -6.59 -11.90 -7.09
CA ALA A 133 -7.88 -11.37 -7.51
C ALA A 133 -8.23 -10.08 -6.78
N ILE A 134 -7.98 -10.02 -5.47
CA ILE A 134 -8.26 -8.82 -4.65
C ILE A 134 -7.36 -7.65 -5.07
N ILE A 135 -6.07 -7.89 -5.29
CA ILE A 135 -5.13 -6.87 -5.77
C ILE A 135 -5.56 -6.36 -7.16
N ALA A 136 -5.92 -7.25 -8.07
CA ALA A 136 -6.37 -6.85 -9.41
C ALA A 136 -7.61 -5.95 -9.36
N LEU A 137 -8.62 -6.33 -8.58
CA LEU A 137 -9.83 -5.53 -8.39
C LEU A 137 -9.53 -4.18 -7.73
N ALA A 138 -8.63 -4.15 -6.73
CA ALA A 138 -8.23 -2.93 -6.05
C ALA A 138 -7.46 -1.97 -6.98
N ILE A 139 -6.59 -2.48 -7.84
CA ILE A 139 -5.89 -1.68 -8.86
C ILE A 139 -6.89 -1.12 -9.87
N LEU A 140 -7.84 -1.92 -10.36
CA LEU A 140 -8.90 -1.43 -11.25
C LEU A 140 -9.71 -0.31 -10.57
N ALA A 141 -10.12 -0.51 -9.32
CA ALA A 141 -10.80 0.52 -8.54
C ALA A 141 -9.94 1.79 -8.38
N ALA A 142 -8.63 1.65 -8.21
CA ALA A 142 -7.71 2.78 -8.14
C ALA A 142 -7.62 3.56 -9.47
N VAL A 143 -7.60 2.85 -10.61
CA VAL A 143 -7.69 3.48 -11.94
C VAL A 143 -9.00 4.26 -12.07
N PHE A 144 -10.14 3.65 -11.74
CA PHE A 144 -11.44 4.32 -11.80
C PHE A 144 -11.50 5.57 -10.91
N ASP A 145 -11.04 5.50 -9.65
CA ASP A 145 -11.01 6.66 -8.75
C ASP A 145 -10.13 7.80 -9.32
N THR A 146 -9.03 7.45 -10.00
CA THR A 146 -8.12 8.42 -10.66
C THR A 146 -8.74 9.07 -11.90
N ILE A 147 -9.57 8.36 -12.65
CA ILE A 147 -10.32 8.92 -13.79
C ILE A 147 -11.43 9.86 -13.29
N LEU A 148 -12.22 9.42 -12.31
CA LEU A 148 -13.31 10.23 -11.72
C LEU A 148 -12.80 11.54 -11.09
N LEU A 149 -11.56 11.53 -10.59
CA LEU A 149 -10.82 12.71 -10.15
C LEU A 149 -10.71 13.80 -11.22
N HIS A 150 -10.42 13.42 -12.47
CA HIS A 150 -10.26 14.34 -13.58
C HIS A 150 -11.61 14.85 -14.09
N THR A 151 -12.62 13.98 -14.15
CA THR A 151 -13.96 14.35 -14.62
C THR A 151 -14.67 15.31 -13.66
N GLY A 152 -14.46 15.20 -12.34
CA GLY A 152 -15.09 16.09 -11.34
C GLY A 152 -14.65 17.56 -11.42
N LYS A 153 -13.41 17.84 -11.82
CA LYS A 153 -12.92 19.23 -12.01
C LYS A 153 -13.51 19.91 -13.24
N SER A 154 -13.87 19.15 -14.28
CA SER A 154 -14.50 19.67 -15.49
C SER A 154 -15.87 20.31 -15.19
N ASN A 155 -16.67 19.70 -14.31
CA ASN A 155 -17.99 20.22 -13.95
C ASN A 155 -17.94 21.44 -13.01
N ALA A 156 -16.96 21.53 -12.10
CA ALA A 156 -16.85 22.67 -11.19
C ALA A 156 -16.56 24.00 -11.92
N ARG A 157 -15.84 23.95 -13.05
CA ARG A 157 -15.54 25.15 -13.86
C ARG A 157 -16.73 25.67 -14.66
N LYS A 158 -17.78 24.84 -14.84
CA LYS A 158 -18.99 25.21 -15.58
C LYS A 158 -19.98 26.00 -14.72
N HIS A 159 -19.91 25.87 -13.39
CA HIS A 159 -20.87 26.47 -12.46
C HIS A 159 -20.45 27.83 -11.86
N SER A 160 -19.24 28.32 -12.16
CA SER A 160 -18.78 29.65 -11.69
C SER A 160 -19.01 30.79 -12.71
N LYS A 161 -19.76 30.51 -13.78
CA LYS A 161 -20.21 31.51 -14.75
C LYS A 161 -21.73 31.49 -14.85
N HIS A 162 -22.41 31.87 -13.78
CA HIS A 162 -23.80 32.33 -13.81
C HIS A 162 -24.03 33.29 -12.67
#